data_AF-A0A1T4L1H9-F1
#
_entry.id   AF-A0A1T4L1H9-F1
#
_cell.length_a   1.000
_cell.length_b   1.000
_cell.length_c   1.000
_cell.angle_alpha   90.00
_cell.angle_beta   90.00
_cell.angle_gamma   90.00
#
_symmetry.space_group_name_H-M   'P 1'
#
loop_
_entity.id
_entity.type
_entity.pdbx_description
1 polymer ?
#
loop_
_entity_poly.entity_id
_entity_poly.type
_entity_poly.pdbx_seq_one_letter_code
_entity_poly.pdbx_strand_id
1 'polypeptide(L)'
;MSIILGIDPGSRITGYGVIRQVGRKLEYLGSGCIRTSCPDIPGRLKQIYAGVSEVITQFQPDCFAIEEVFMGKNASSAIKLGQARGCAIVAAVNADLPVSEYAARLIKQAVVGNGGADKVQVQHMVCSVLKLEGKPQADAADALAIAICHAHTHKTLIAMAGKVTSARRGRYR
;
A
#
# COMPACT_ATOMS: atom_id res chain seq x y z
N MET A 1 7.11 -8.69 14.01
CA MET A 1 7.82 -8.20 12.80
C MET A 1 6.95 -8.55 11.64
N SER A 2 6.70 -7.63 10.72
CA SER A 2 5.76 -7.85 9.61
C SER A 2 6.29 -7.23 8.32
N ILE A 3 6.25 -7.96 7.22
CA ILE A 3 6.53 -7.49 5.87
C ILE A 3 5.20 -7.05 5.26
N ILE A 4 5.17 -5.81 4.78
CA ILE A 4 3.97 -5.15 4.26
C ILE A 4 4.21 -4.86 2.78
N LEU A 5 3.32 -5.36 1.92
CA LEU A 5 3.29 -5.04 0.50
C LEU A 5 2.22 -3.97 0.24
N GLY A 6 2.64 -2.77 -0.20
CA GLY A 6 1.77 -1.72 -0.71
C GLY A 6 1.68 -1.77 -2.23
N ILE A 7 0.47 -1.65 -2.78
CA ILE A 7 0.21 -1.57 -4.22
C ILE A 7 -0.53 -0.28 -4.56
N ASP A 8 -0.01 0.46 -5.54
CA ASP A 8 -0.70 1.55 -6.22
C ASP A 8 -1.18 1.06 -7.60
N PRO A 9 -2.46 0.65 -7.73
CA PRO A 9 -2.96 -0.01 -8.92
C PRO A 9 -3.10 0.99 -10.07
N GLY A 10 -2.64 0.59 -11.25
CA GLY A 10 -2.88 1.36 -12.47
C GLY A 10 -2.94 0.48 -13.71
N SER A 11 -3.83 0.83 -14.64
CA SER A 11 -4.08 -0.02 -15.83
C SER A 11 -2.86 -0.21 -16.74
N ARG A 12 -1.91 0.72 -16.72
CA ARG A 12 -0.67 0.68 -17.51
C ARG A 12 0.59 0.47 -16.66
N ILE A 13 0.60 1.10 -15.49
CA ILE A 13 1.72 1.07 -14.55
C ILE A 13 1.08 0.81 -13.20
N THR A 14 1.50 -0.26 -12.53
CA THR A 14 1.10 -0.57 -11.15
C THR A 14 2.35 -0.47 -10.28
N GLY A 15 2.37 0.47 -9.35
CA GLY A 15 3.45 0.64 -8.40
C GLY A 15 3.39 -0.42 -7.30
N TYR A 16 4.55 -0.90 -6.86
CA TYR A 16 4.65 -1.73 -5.66
C TYR A 16 5.75 -1.22 -4.74
N GLY A 17 5.53 -1.36 -3.43
CA GLY A 17 6.46 -1.01 -2.39
C GLY A 17 6.41 -2.01 -1.24
N VAL A 18 7.57 -2.51 -0.83
CA VAL A 18 7.71 -3.50 0.23
C VAL A 18 8.52 -2.91 1.36
N ILE A 19 7.95 -2.92 2.56
CA ILE A 19 8.61 -2.48 3.77
C ILE A 19 8.53 -3.55 4.85
N ARG A 20 9.49 -3.52 5.78
CA ARG A 20 9.51 -4.36 6.97
C ARG A 20 9.26 -3.48 8.20
N GLN A 21 8.28 -3.86 9.01
CA GLN A 21 7.99 -3.23 10.28
C GLN A 21 8.63 -4.03 11.43
N VAL A 22 9.59 -3.39 12.11
CA VAL A 22 10.24 -3.91 13.33
C VAL A 22 9.93 -2.97 14.50
N GLY A 23 8.85 -3.27 15.22
CA GLY A 23 8.34 -2.43 16.29
C GLY A 23 7.91 -1.05 15.76
N ARG A 24 8.70 -0.02 16.04
CA ARG A 24 8.46 1.36 15.56
C ARG A 24 9.26 1.74 14.32
N LYS A 25 10.23 0.91 13.92
CA LYS A 25 11.09 1.19 12.77
C LYS A 25 10.47 0.59 11.51
N LEU A 26 10.56 1.34 10.42
CA LEU A 26 10.24 0.88 9.08
C LEU A 26 11.54 0.75 8.31
N GLU A 27 11.73 -0.39 7.66
CA GLU A 27 12.89 -0.69 6.84
C GLU A 27 12.42 -0.90 5.40
N TYR A 28 13.10 -0.29 4.45
CA TYR A 28 12.84 -0.48 3.03
C TYR A 28 13.39 -1.84 2.58
N LEU A 29 12.56 -2.63 1.88
CA LEU A 29 13.00 -3.91 1.29
C LEU A 29 13.09 -3.85 -0.23
N GLY A 30 12.17 -3.13 -0.88
CA GLY A 30 12.16 -3.01 -2.33
C GLY A 30 10.97 -2.21 -2.82
N SER A 31 11.07 -1.62 -4.00
CA SER A 31 9.97 -0.99 -4.70
C SER A 31 10.22 -1.00 -6.20
N GLY A 32 9.16 -0.82 -6.97
CA GLY A 32 9.24 -0.82 -8.41
C GLY A 32 7.88 -0.61 -9.05
N CYS A 33 7.81 -0.84 -10.35
CA CYS A 33 6.60 -0.65 -11.14
C CYS A 33 6.41 -1.83 -12.09
N ILE A 34 5.24 -2.45 -12.06
CA ILE A 34 4.81 -3.45 -13.04
C ILE A 34 4.26 -2.68 -14.24
N ARG A 35 5.00 -2.71 -15.35
CA ARG A 35 4.63 -2.02 -16.60
C ARG A 35 3.94 -3.00 -17.53
N THR A 36 2.71 -2.69 -17.91
CA THR A 36 1.96 -3.50 -18.87
C THR A 36 2.16 -2.97 -20.29
N SER A 37 2.33 -3.89 -21.23
CA SER A 37 2.62 -3.60 -22.65
C SER A 37 1.55 -4.12 -23.60
N CYS A 38 0.65 -5.00 -23.12
CA CYS A 38 -0.41 -5.56 -23.96
C CYS A 38 -1.36 -4.46 -24.50
N PRO A 39 -1.83 -4.58 -25.75
CA PRO A 39 -2.74 -3.60 -26.35
C PRO A 39 -4.16 -3.69 -25.74
N ASP A 40 -4.61 -4.90 -25.43
CA ASP A 40 -5.92 -5.21 -24.88
C ASP A 40 -5.93 -5.23 -23.35
N ILE A 41 -7.11 -5.00 -22.76
CA ILE A 41 -7.26 -4.98 -21.30
C ILE A 41 -7.01 -6.37 -20.68
N PRO A 42 -7.58 -7.49 -21.16
CA PRO A 42 -7.32 -8.81 -20.59
C PRO A 42 -5.84 -9.16 -20.51
N GLY A 43 -5.06 -8.89 -21.57
CA GLY A 43 -3.61 -9.07 -21.58
C GLY A 43 -2.91 -8.25 -20.50
N ARG A 44 -3.30 -6.98 -20.30
CA ARG A 44 -2.74 -6.14 -19.21
C ARG A 44 -3.10 -6.67 -17.83
N LEU A 45 -4.34 -7.14 -17.62
CA LEU A 45 -4.75 -7.73 -16.35
C LEU A 45 -3.92 -8.99 -16.05
N LYS A 46 -3.68 -9.85 -17.04
CA LYS A 46 -2.79 -11.00 -16.88
C LYS A 46 -1.37 -10.58 -16.44
N GLN A 47 -0.81 -9.53 -17.04
CA GLN A 47 0.50 -8.99 -16.66
C GLN A 47 0.52 -8.43 -15.23
N ILE A 48 -0.54 -7.73 -14.81
CA ILE A 48 -0.69 -7.23 -13.44
C ILE A 48 -0.76 -8.38 -12.45
N TYR A 49 -1.62 -9.38 -12.71
CA TYR A 49 -1.75 -10.56 -11.86
C TYR A 49 -0.40 -11.27 -11.68
N ALA A 50 0.29 -11.55 -12.79
CA ALA A 50 1.56 -12.24 -12.78
C ALA A 50 2.63 -11.43 -12.04
N GLY A 51 2.75 -10.13 -12.33
CA GLY A 51 3.72 -9.27 -11.66
C GLY A 51 3.48 -9.12 -10.16
N VAL A 52 2.22 -8.97 -9.72
CA VAL A 52 1.89 -8.91 -8.29
C VAL A 52 2.19 -10.26 -7.61
N SER A 53 1.83 -11.37 -8.26
CA SER A 53 2.12 -12.72 -7.75
C SER A 53 3.63 -12.99 -7.63
N GLU A 54 4.43 -12.49 -8.57
CA GLU A 54 5.89 -12.57 -8.53
C GLU A 54 6.45 -11.78 -7.34
N VAL A 55 5.99 -10.55 -7.13
CA VAL A 55 6.39 -9.73 -5.97
C VAL A 55 6.00 -10.42 -4.65
N ILE A 56 4.80 -11.00 -4.57
CA ILE A 56 4.37 -11.76 -3.38
C ILE A 56 5.30 -12.96 -3.15
N THR A 57 5.63 -13.71 -4.21
CA THR A 57 6.51 -14.88 -4.12
C THR A 57 7.93 -14.48 -3.70
N GLN A 58 8.46 -13.38 -4.24
CA GLN A 58 9.80 -12.89 -3.98
C GLN A 58 9.98 -12.39 -2.54
N PHE A 59 9.02 -11.62 -2.04
CA PHE A 59 9.15 -10.93 -0.76
C PHE A 59 8.44 -11.61 0.41
N GLN A 60 7.54 -12.56 0.13
CA GLN A 60 6.70 -13.26 1.12
C GLN A 60 6.11 -12.29 2.16
N PRO A 61 5.30 -11.30 1.73
CA PRO A 61 4.70 -10.35 2.66
C PRO A 61 3.73 -11.04 3.61
N ASP A 62 3.56 -10.49 4.81
CA ASP A 62 2.56 -10.96 5.78
C ASP A 62 1.19 -10.31 5.54
N CYS A 63 1.17 -9.15 4.89
CA CYS A 63 -0.06 -8.42 4.57
C CYS A 63 0.08 -7.56 3.31
N PHE A 64 -1.09 -7.25 2.75
CA PHE A 64 -1.25 -6.51 1.52
C PHE A 64 -2.08 -5.25 1.74
N ALA A 65 -1.61 -4.10 1.26
CA ALA A 65 -2.26 -2.82 1.39
C ALA A 65 -2.45 -2.17 0.00
N ILE A 66 -3.62 -1.60 -0.24
CA ILE A 66 -3.97 -1.00 -1.54
C ILE A 66 -4.77 0.28 -1.37
N GLU A 67 -4.62 1.22 -2.31
CA GLU A 67 -5.43 2.43 -2.32
C GLU A 67 -6.90 2.13 -2.72
N GLU A 68 -7.83 2.82 -2.07
CA GLU A 68 -9.23 2.88 -2.47
C GLU A 68 -9.40 3.80 -3.68
N VAL A 69 -10.09 3.32 -4.70
CA VAL A 69 -10.36 4.10 -5.91
C VAL A 69 -11.62 4.95 -5.69
N PHE A 70 -11.47 6.26 -5.74
CA PHE A 70 -12.61 7.18 -5.81
C PHE A 70 -13.12 7.33 -7.24
N MET A 71 -14.44 7.45 -7.39
CA MET A 71 -15.09 7.74 -8.68
C MET A 71 -14.57 9.05 -9.27
N GLY A 72 -13.69 8.94 -10.27
CA GLY A 72 -13.20 10.07 -11.04
C GLY A 72 -14.24 10.59 -12.03
N LYS A 73 -13.98 11.77 -12.61
CA LYS A 73 -14.86 12.41 -13.61
C LYS A 73 -15.12 11.57 -14.87
N ASN A 74 -14.27 10.58 -15.15
CA ASN A 74 -14.35 9.78 -16.37
C ASN A 74 -14.58 8.29 -16.06
N ALA A 75 -15.81 7.82 -16.32
CA ALA A 75 -16.26 6.46 -16.00
C ALA A 75 -15.42 5.37 -16.69
N SER A 76 -14.97 5.59 -17.93
CA SER A 76 -14.20 4.58 -18.67
C SER A 76 -12.84 4.29 -18.01
N SER A 77 -12.15 5.32 -17.52
CA SER A 77 -10.87 5.16 -16.82
C SER A 77 -11.06 4.53 -15.45
N ALA A 78 -12.14 4.89 -14.73
CA ALA A 78 -12.48 4.30 -13.45
C ALA A 78 -12.75 2.79 -13.56
N ILE A 79 -13.45 2.34 -14.61
CA ILE A 79 -13.69 0.91 -14.85
C ILE A 79 -12.38 0.16 -15.10
N LYS A 80 -11.49 0.69 -15.95
CA LYS A 80 -10.19 0.06 -16.24
C LYS A 80 -9.30 -0.02 -14.99
N LEU A 81 -9.32 1.03 -14.18
CA LEU A 81 -8.61 1.06 -12.91
C LEU A 81 -9.21 0.05 -11.91
N GLY A 82 -10.54 -0.02 -11.82
CA GLY A 82 -11.22 -1.02 -11.00
C GLY A 82 -10.89 -2.46 -11.39
N GLN A 83 -10.79 -2.74 -12.69
CA GLN A 83 -10.35 -4.04 -13.20
C GLN A 83 -8.90 -4.38 -12.81
N ALA A 84 -7.96 -3.43 -13.00
CA ALA A 84 -6.56 -3.58 -12.59
C ALA A 84 -6.43 -3.81 -11.08
N ARG A 85 -7.17 -3.04 -10.29
CA ARG A 85 -7.24 -3.18 -8.84
C ARG A 85 -7.78 -4.54 -8.42
N GLY A 86 -8.93 -4.95 -8.97
CA GLY A 86 -9.54 -6.25 -8.67
C GLY A 86 -8.57 -7.39 -8.97
N CYS A 87 -7.82 -7.28 -10.07
CA CYS A 87 -6.78 -8.23 -10.43
C CYS A 87 -5.64 -8.31 -9.38
N ALA A 88 -5.15 -7.16 -8.89
CA ALA A 88 -4.13 -7.13 -7.84
C ALA A 88 -4.64 -7.71 -6.51
N ILE A 89 -5.90 -7.43 -6.14
CA ILE A 89 -6.53 -7.99 -4.94
C ILE A 89 -6.67 -9.50 -5.05
N VAL A 90 -7.13 -10.02 -6.20
CA VAL A 90 -7.26 -11.46 -6.44
C VAL A 90 -5.89 -12.15 -6.34
N ALA A 91 -4.83 -11.54 -6.85
CA ALA A 91 -3.47 -12.07 -6.69
C ALA A 91 -3.05 -12.18 -5.20
N ALA A 92 -3.40 -11.19 -4.38
CA ALA A 92 -3.10 -11.21 -2.95
C ALA A 92 -3.89 -12.27 -2.18
N VAL A 93 -5.21 -12.36 -2.39
CA VAL A 93 -6.06 -13.33 -1.67
C VAL A 93 -5.79 -14.77 -2.11
N ASN A 94 -5.38 -15.00 -3.36
CA ASN A 94 -4.94 -16.32 -3.83
C ASN A 94 -3.64 -16.80 -3.16
N ALA A 95 -2.88 -15.88 -2.56
CA ALA A 95 -1.70 -16.17 -1.74
C ALA A 95 -2.01 -16.12 -0.24
N ASP A 96 -3.29 -16.18 0.15
CA ASP A 96 -3.79 -16.15 1.53
C ASP A 96 -3.37 -14.88 2.32
N LEU A 97 -3.12 -13.76 1.62
CA LEU A 97 -2.73 -12.51 2.26
C LEU A 97 -3.94 -11.71 2.75
N PRO A 98 -3.90 -11.16 3.98
CA PRO A 98 -4.90 -10.20 4.43
C PRO A 98 -4.75 -8.89 3.65
N VAL A 99 -5.84 -8.47 3.01
CA VAL A 99 -5.92 -7.23 2.21
C VAL A 99 -6.53 -6.11 3.04
N SER A 100 -5.86 -4.96 3.08
CA SER A 100 -6.35 -3.72 3.69
C SER A 100 -6.46 -2.59 2.66
N GLU A 101 -7.53 -1.82 2.73
CA GLU A 101 -7.83 -0.74 1.80
C GLU A 101 -7.72 0.61 2.52
N TYR A 102 -7.15 1.61 1.83
CA TYR A 102 -6.95 2.94 2.39
C TYR A 102 -7.35 4.05 1.42
N ALA A 103 -8.17 4.99 1.90
CA ALA A 103 -8.47 6.21 1.18
C ALA A 103 -7.21 7.09 0.99
N ALA A 104 -7.09 7.74 -0.17
CA ALA A 104 -6.01 8.68 -0.50
C ALA A 104 -5.74 9.71 0.61
N ARG A 105 -6.81 10.25 1.21
CA ARG A 105 -6.72 11.22 2.31
C ARG A 105 -6.08 10.63 3.56
N LEU A 106 -6.36 9.36 3.87
CA LEU A 106 -5.80 8.67 5.02
C LEU A 106 -4.32 8.36 4.79
N ILE A 107 -3.92 7.97 3.58
CA ILE A 107 -2.52 7.77 3.20
C ILE A 107 -1.72 9.06 3.41
N LYS A 108 -2.22 10.18 2.86
CA LYS A 108 -1.60 11.51 3.03
C LYS A 108 -1.51 11.91 4.50
N GLN A 109 -2.57 11.69 5.27
CA GLN A 109 -2.59 11.96 6.71
C GLN A 109 -1.58 11.11 7.47
N ALA A 110 -1.45 9.82 7.15
CA ALA A 110 -0.57 8.90 7.84
C ALA A 110 0.92 9.12 7.54
N VAL A 111 1.24 9.61 6.35
CA VAL A 111 2.62 9.83 5.89
C VAL A 111 3.10 11.26 6.19
N VAL A 112 2.28 12.27 5.88
CA VAL A 112 2.66 13.69 5.96
C VAL A 112 2.07 14.38 7.20
N GLY A 113 1.04 13.80 7.82
CA GLY A 113 0.30 14.44 8.91
C GLY A 113 -0.82 15.38 8.44
N ASN A 114 -1.03 15.50 7.12
CA ASN A 114 -2.10 16.31 6.53
C ASN A 114 -2.75 15.58 5.35
N GLY A 115 -4.04 15.29 5.44
CA GLY A 115 -4.81 14.64 4.38
C GLY A 115 -4.96 15.44 3.08
N GLY A 116 -4.66 16.74 3.11
CA GLY A 116 -4.63 17.63 1.94
C GLY A 116 -3.26 17.74 1.26
N ALA A 117 -2.26 16.98 1.70
CA ALA A 117 -0.90 17.08 1.17
C ALA A 117 -0.83 16.82 -0.35
N ASP A 118 0.10 17.51 -1.01
CA ASP A 118 0.41 17.29 -2.42
C ASP A 118 1.28 16.02 -2.61
N LYS A 119 1.38 15.55 -3.87
CA LYS A 119 2.15 14.34 -4.19
C LYS A 119 3.64 14.49 -3.89
N VAL A 120 4.20 15.69 -4.03
CA VAL A 120 5.64 15.95 -3.82
C VAL A 120 5.99 15.84 -2.33
N GLN A 121 5.11 16.36 -1.47
CA GLN A 121 5.22 16.24 -0.02
C GLN A 121 5.17 14.78 0.42
N VAL A 122 4.25 13.98 -0.12
CA VAL A 122 4.18 12.55 0.17
C VAL A 122 5.48 11.86 -0.24
N GLN A 123 5.97 12.08 -1.46
CA GLN A 123 7.23 11.49 -1.93
C GLN A 123 8.43 11.87 -1.06
N HIS A 124 8.55 13.13 -0.68
CA HIS A 124 9.62 13.60 0.20
C HIS A 124 9.57 12.90 1.56
N MET A 125 8.37 12.79 2.15
CA MET A 125 8.18 12.12 3.43
C MET A 125 8.45 10.63 3.37
N VAL A 126 8.07 9.94 2.28
CA VAL A 126 8.42 8.53 2.06
C VAL A 126 9.94 8.34 2.08
N CYS A 127 10.68 9.19 1.37
CA CYS A 127 12.15 9.13 1.36
C CYS A 127 12.75 9.34 2.75
N SER A 128 12.21 10.31 3.50
CA SER A 128 12.66 10.63 4.86
C SER A 128 12.38 9.50 5.85
N VAL A 129 11.15 8.95 5.84
CA VAL A 129 10.72 7.87 6.74
C VAL A 129 11.51 6.59 6.51
N LEU A 130 11.78 6.25 5.24
CA LEU A 130 12.49 5.03 4.85
C LEU A 130 13.99 5.22 4.68
N LYS A 131 14.51 6.43 4.90
CA LYS A 131 15.92 6.81 4.74
C LYS A 131 16.49 6.40 3.37
N LEU A 132 15.74 6.65 2.30
CA LEU A 132 16.16 6.33 0.94
C LEU A 132 17.23 7.30 0.46
N GLU A 133 18.31 6.77 -0.12
CA GLU A 133 19.42 7.58 -0.66
C GLU A 133 19.08 8.26 -2.00
N GLY A 134 18.03 7.79 -2.69
CA GLY A 134 17.59 8.30 -3.98
C GLY A 134 16.08 8.48 -4.06
N LYS A 135 15.62 9.28 -5.03
CA LYS A 135 14.19 9.48 -5.28
C LYS A 135 13.62 8.27 -6.03
N PRO A 136 12.68 7.50 -5.43
CA PRO A 136 12.00 6.44 -6.14
C PRO A 136 11.14 6.99 -7.29
N GLN A 137 10.78 6.13 -8.25
CA GLN A 137 9.78 6.48 -9.26
C GLN A 137 8.46 6.89 -8.57
N ALA A 138 7.70 7.79 -9.20
CA ALA A 138 6.51 8.36 -8.58
C ALA A 138 5.49 7.31 -8.12
N ASP A 139 5.20 6.31 -8.97
CA ASP A 139 4.25 5.23 -8.66
C ASP A 139 4.79 4.31 -7.54
N ALA A 140 6.09 4.07 -7.51
CA ALA A 140 6.75 3.30 -6.44
C ALA A 140 6.70 4.04 -5.09
N ALA A 141 6.80 5.37 -5.12
CA ALA A 141 6.68 6.20 -3.92
C ALA A 141 5.25 6.19 -3.36
N ASP A 142 4.25 6.27 -4.24
CA ASP A 142 2.83 6.19 -3.86
C ASP A 142 2.53 4.80 -3.25
N ALA A 143 3.06 3.72 -3.83
CA ALA A 143 2.95 2.37 -3.25
C ALA A 143 3.64 2.21 -1.89
N LEU A 144 4.83 2.81 -1.70
CA LEU A 144 5.50 2.85 -0.40
C LEU A 144 4.71 3.67 0.63
N ALA A 145 4.07 4.76 0.22
CA ALA A 145 3.20 5.56 1.10
C ALA A 145 2.02 4.73 1.61
N ILE A 146 1.41 3.89 0.76
CA ILE A 146 0.34 2.97 1.14
C ILE A 146 0.84 1.95 2.19
N ALA A 147 2.01 1.37 1.98
CA ALA A 147 2.61 0.42 2.93
C ALA A 147 2.90 1.09 4.30
N ILE A 148 3.42 2.33 4.30
CA ILE A 148 3.65 3.12 5.52
C ILE A 148 2.31 3.42 6.23
N CYS A 149 1.28 3.79 5.47
CA CYS A 149 -0.06 4.02 6.00
C CYS A 149 -0.62 2.80 6.72
N HIS A 150 -0.45 1.60 6.14
CA HIS A 150 -0.84 0.35 6.79
C HIS A 150 -0.07 0.15 8.11
N ALA A 151 1.25 0.32 8.10
CA ALA A 151 2.10 0.17 9.28
C ALA A 151 1.70 1.11 10.44
N HIS A 152 1.33 2.35 10.12
CA HIS A 152 0.91 3.37 11.09
C HIS A 152 -0.52 3.13 11.62
N THR A 153 -1.43 2.69 10.75
CA THR A 153 -2.82 2.37 11.14
C THR A 153 -2.86 1.15 12.05
N HIS A 154 -2.16 0.07 11.68
CA HIS A 154 -2.09 -1.15 12.47
C HIS A 154 -1.49 -0.90 13.87
N LYS A 155 -0.47 -0.03 13.96
CA LYS A 155 0.08 0.44 15.23
C LYS A 155 -0.97 1.16 16.09
N THR A 156 -1.78 2.03 15.50
CA THR A 156 -2.80 2.81 16.22
C THR A 156 -3.87 1.88 16.79
N LEU A 157 -4.33 0.91 15.99
CA LEU A 157 -5.28 -0.10 16.43
C LEU A 157 -4.72 -0.98 17.56
N ILE A 158 -3.49 -1.46 17.46
CA ILE A 158 -2.83 -2.22 18.53
C ILE A 158 -2.69 -1.38 19.81
N ALA A 159 -2.26 -0.13 19.70
CA ALA A 159 -2.09 0.75 20.86
C ALA A 159 -3.43 1.06 21.55
N MET A 160 -4.51 1.21 20.79
CA MET A 160 -5.86 1.40 21.32
C MET A 160 -6.39 0.12 21.98
N ALA A 161 -6.19 -1.05 21.37
CA ALA A 161 -6.57 -2.34 21.96
C ALA A 161 -5.86 -2.57 23.31
N GLY A 162 -4.55 -2.26 23.38
CA GLY A 162 -3.77 -2.35 24.61
C GLY A 162 -4.26 -1.41 25.73
N LYS A 163 -4.68 -0.19 25.38
CA LYS A 163 -5.27 0.78 26.34
C LYS A 163 -6.64 0.36 26.86
N VAL A 164 -7.47 -0.26 26.01
CA VAL A 164 -8.79 -0.78 26.43
C VAL A 164 -8.63 -1.93 27.43
N THR A 165 -7.65 -2.82 27.23
CA THR A 165 -7.33 -3.87 28.20
C THR A 165 -6.77 -3.35 29.52
N SER A 166 -5.95 -2.28 29.51
CA SER A 166 -5.42 -1.69 30.75
C SER A 166 -6.48 -0.92 31.53
N ALA A 167 -7.42 -0.26 30.86
CA ALA A 167 -8.51 0.48 31.50
C ALA A 167 -9.49 -0.43 32.27
N ARG A 168 -9.67 -1.69 31.86
CA ARG A 168 -10.51 -2.67 32.58
C ARG A 168 -9.88 -3.20 33.88
N ARG A 169 -8.56 -3.13 34.04
CA ARG A 169 -7.87 -3.64 35.26
C ARG A 169 -7.79 -2.62 36.40
N GLY A 170 -8.12 -1.35 36.17
CA GLY A 170 -7.93 -0.26 37.15
C GLY A 170 -9.15 0.14 37.98
N ARG A 171 -10.27 -0.60 37.91
CA ARG A 171 -11.55 -0.20 38.56
C ARG A 171 -12.03 -1.14 39.68
N TYR A 172 -11.12 -1.87 40.30
CA TYR A 172 -11.37 -2.56 41.57
C TYR A 172 -10.20 -2.33 42.50
N ARG A 173 -10.29 -1.30 43.33
CA ARG A 173 -9.72 -1.20 44.68
C ARG A 173 -10.22 0.06 45.35
#